data_AF-A0A8T7H969-F1
#
_entry.id   AF-A0A8T7H969-F1
#
_cell.length_a   1.000
_cell.length_b   1.000
_cell.length_c   1.000
_cell.angle_alpha   90.00
_cell.angle_beta   90.00
_cell.angle_gamma   90.00
#
_symmetry.space_group_name_H-M   'P 1'
#
loop_
_entity.id
_entity.type
_entity.pdbx_description
1 polymer ?
#
loop_
_entity_poly.entity_id
_entity_poly.type
_entity_poly.pdbx_seq_one_letter_code
_entity_poly.pdbx_strand_id
1 'polypeptide(L)'
;MARKDLIKYVEKELARGIHINIVKKALLDVGHDIKEIEEAIVHVKGKKKKGSDPIKIILIAGVVFTIILIVVLLKFTDIGVMSSKESATETTEGIVPLDIDKDWHNKAVARKDVSLCDNIEEKDLKSECKDGFEVL
;
A
#
# COMPACT_ATOMS: atom_id res chain seq x y z
N MET A 1 -44.40 8.77 32.91
CA MET A 1 -43.67 7.61 32.34
C MET A 1 -43.27 7.79 30.86
N ALA A 2 -43.56 8.94 30.22
CA ALA A 2 -43.55 9.13 28.76
C ALA A 2 -42.19 9.47 28.10
N ARG A 3 -41.12 9.73 28.87
CA ARG A 3 -39.91 10.35 28.31
C ARG A 3 -39.04 9.41 27.47
N LYS A 4 -38.99 8.11 27.80
CA LYS A 4 -38.14 7.12 27.10
C LYS A 4 -38.72 6.70 25.75
N ASP A 5 -40.04 6.57 25.66
CA ASP A 5 -40.71 6.17 24.42
C ASP A 5 -40.62 7.27 23.36
N LEU A 6 -40.74 8.54 23.77
CA LEU A 6 -40.55 9.70 22.90
C LEU A 6 -39.13 9.72 22.31
N ILE A 7 -38.10 9.53 23.14
CA ILE A 7 -36.70 9.47 22.69
C ILE A 7 -36.50 8.33 21.69
N LYS A 8 -37.03 7.15 21.98
CA LYS A 8 -36.91 5.97 21.11
C LYS A 8 -37.62 6.17 19.77
N TYR A 9 -38.78 6.83 19.77
CA TYR A 9 -39.50 7.19 18.56
C TYR A 9 -38.70 8.19 17.71
N VAL A 10 -38.23 9.28 18.31
CA VAL A 10 -37.41 10.30 17.63
C VAL A 10 -36.13 9.67 17.05
N GLU A 11 -35.46 8.81 17.81
CA GLU A 11 -34.28 8.08 17.35
C GLU A 11 -34.57 7.19 16.13
N LYS A 12 -35.67 6.43 16.17
CA LYS A 12 -36.09 5.55 15.07
C LYS A 12 -36.40 6.33 13.79
N GLU A 13 -37.12 7.43 13.89
CA GLU A 13 -37.47 8.25 12.72
C GLU A 13 -36.24 8.99 12.14
N LEU A 14 -35.34 9.47 13.00
CA LEU A 14 -34.06 10.05 12.56
C LEU A 14 -33.10 9.02 11.98
N ALA A 15 -33.17 7.76 12.39
CA ALA A 15 -32.41 6.65 11.79
C ALA A 15 -32.92 6.28 10.38
N ARG A 16 -34.21 6.54 10.11
CA ARG A 16 -34.83 6.39 8.77
C ARG A 16 -34.49 7.54 7.81
N GLY A 17 -33.75 8.56 8.27
CA GLY A 17 -33.42 9.74 7.47
C GLY A 17 -34.53 10.79 7.41
N ILE A 18 -35.56 10.68 8.24
CA ILE A 18 -36.66 11.66 8.26
C ILE A 18 -36.16 12.97 8.88
N HIS A 19 -36.51 14.08 8.25
CA HIS A 19 -36.07 15.39 8.70
C HIS A 19 -36.69 15.74 10.06
N ILE A 20 -35.89 16.33 10.95
CA ILE A 20 -36.29 16.56 12.34
C ILE A 20 -37.53 17.47 12.49
N ASN A 21 -37.71 18.40 11.55
CA ASN A 21 -38.87 19.29 11.52
C ASN A 21 -40.18 18.52 11.28
N ILE A 22 -40.12 17.45 10.48
CA ILE A 22 -41.27 16.58 10.20
C ILE A 22 -41.63 15.80 11.45
N VAL A 23 -40.62 15.23 12.13
CA VAL A 23 -40.82 14.51 13.40
C VAL A 23 -41.39 15.45 14.48
N LYS A 24 -40.85 16.67 14.60
CA LYS A 24 -41.35 17.68 15.54
C LYS A 24 -42.82 18.01 15.25
N LYS A 25 -43.18 18.25 13.98
CA LYS A 25 -44.56 18.53 13.59
C LYS A 25 -45.50 17.37 13.92
N ALA A 26 -45.13 16.14 13.56
CA ALA A 26 -45.95 14.96 13.85
C ALA A 26 -46.18 14.75 15.35
N LEU A 27 -45.16 15.01 16.19
CA LEU A 27 -45.31 14.89 17.65
C LEU A 27 -46.22 15.99 18.23
N LEU A 28 -46.17 17.20 17.66
CA LEU A 28 -47.07 18.29 18.04
C LEU A 28 -48.52 17.99 17.63
N ASP A 29 -48.74 17.44 16.45
CA ASP A 29 -50.07 17.08 15.94
C ASP A 29 -50.73 15.98 16.81
N VAL A 30 -49.93 15.14 17.47
CA VAL A 30 -50.39 14.12 18.43
C VAL A 30 -50.63 14.69 19.84
N GLY A 31 -50.25 15.94 20.09
CA GLY A 31 -50.48 16.64 21.36
C GLY A 31 -49.35 16.53 22.38
N HIS A 32 -48.12 16.18 21.96
CA HIS A 32 -46.96 16.22 22.85
C HIS A 32 -46.50 17.66 23.15
N ASP A 33 -46.00 17.89 24.37
CA ASP A 33 -45.47 19.19 24.78
C ASP A 33 -44.18 19.55 24.03
N ILE A 34 -44.07 20.81 23.59
CA ILE A 34 -42.93 21.30 22.81
C ILE A 34 -41.61 21.09 23.57
N LYS A 35 -41.58 21.29 24.90
CA LYS A 35 -40.37 21.16 25.71
C LYS A 35 -39.90 19.72 25.79
N GLU A 36 -40.84 18.77 25.93
CA GLU A 36 -40.50 17.34 25.96
C GLU A 36 -39.92 16.87 24.61
N ILE A 37 -40.49 17.36 23.51
CA ILE A 37 -40.00 17.07 22.15
C ILE A 37 -38.58 17.62 21.96
N GLU A 38 -38.33 18.86 22.36
CA GLU A 38 -37.01 19.49 22.25
C GLU A 38 -35.97 18.78 23.11
N GLU A 39 -36.31 18.42 24.34
CA GLU A 39 -35.42 17.67 25.24
C GLU A 39 -35.04 16.31 24.64
N ALA A 40 -36.02 15.58 24.06
CA ALA A 40 -35.76 14.31 23.38
C ALA A 40 -34.89 14.47 22.14
N ILE A 41 -35.14 15.50 21.32
CA ILE A 41 -34.32 15.83 20.15
C ILE A 41 -32.87 16.13 20.53
N VAL A 42 -32.66 16.94 21.57
CA VAL A 42 -31.32 17.30 22.06
C VAL A 42 -30.60 16.03 22.54
N HIS A 43 -31.29 15.15 23.25
CA HIS A 43 -30.74 13.89 23.72
C HIS A 43 -30.26 12.99 22.57
N VAL A 44 -31.06 12.86 21.50
CA VAL A 44 -30.70 12.05 20.33
C VAL A 44 -29.56 12.68 19.51
N LYS A 45 -29.58 14.01 19.31
CA LYS A 45 -28.49 14.72 18.61
C LYS A 45 -27.17 14.66 19.38
N GLY A 46 -27.20 14.75 20.71
CA GLY A 46 -26.01 14.65 21.55
C GLY A 46 -25.33 13.28 21.48
N LYS A 47 -26.10 12.20 21.35
CA LYS A 47 -25.56 10.83 21.26
C LYS A 47 -24.85 10.53 19.95
N LYS A 48 -25.28 11.09 18.81
CA LYS A 48 -24.68 10.81 17.49
C LYS A 48 -23.22 11.26 17.35
N LYS A 49 -22.68 12.10 18.24
CA LYS A 49 -21.28 12.56 18.18
C LYS A 49 -20.25 11.59 18.79
N LYS A 50 -20.66 10.45 19.37
CA LYS A 50 -19.74 9.45 19.94
C LYS A 50 -19.41 8.27 19.02
N GLY A 51 -19.65 8.39 17.72
CA GLY A 51 -19.03 7.51 16.74
C GLY A 51 -17.68 8.11 16.35
N SER A 52 -16.58 7.53 16.79
CA SER A 52 -15.27 7.80 16.22
C SER A 52 -15.37 7.57 14.71
N ASP A 53 -15.17 8.63 13.92
CA ASP A 53 -15.36 8.59 12.46
C ASP A 53 -14.66 7.36 11.90
N PRO A 54 -15.38 6.44 11.21
CA PRO A 54 -14.79 5.20 10.71
C PRO A 54 -13.60 5.48 9.78
N ILE A 55 -13.63 6.63 9.09
CA ILE A 55 -12.56 7.12 8.23
C ILE A 55 -11.25 7.40 9.02
N LYS A 56 -11.35 7.97 10.23
CA LYS A 56 -10.18 8.22 11.09
C LYS A 56 -9.57 6.93 11.62
N ILE A 57 -10.41 5.94 11.95
CA ILE A 57 -9.95 4.62 12.39
C ILE A 57 -9.22 3.91 11.26
N ILE A 58 -9.78 3.92 10.04
CA ILE A 58 -9.15 3.30 8.86
C ILE A 58 -7.81 3.97 8.52
N LEU A 59 -7.73 5.30 8.62
CA LEU A 59 -6.47 6.04 8.40
C LEU A 59 -5.38 5.64 9.40
N ILE A 60 -5.71 5.58 10.69
CA ILE A 60 -4.75 5.21 11.74
C ILE A 60 -4.33 3.75 11.59
N ALA A 61 -5.29 2.84 11.36
CA ALA A 61 -5.00 1.43 11.16
C ALA A 61 -4.12 1.18 9.92
N GLY A 62 -4.36 1.93 8.83
CA GLY A 62 -3.56 1.86 7.61
C GLY A 62 -2.10 2.27 7.83
N VAL A 63 -1.87 3.38 8.55
CA VAL A 63 -0.50 3.86 8.88
C VAL A 63 0.23 2.87 9.78
N VAL A 64 -0.45 2.31 10.78
CA VAL A 64 0.16 1.31 11.66
C VAL A 64 0.49 0.02 10.88
N PHE A 65 -0.40 -0.42 10.00
CA PHE A 65 -0.20 -1.60 9.17
C PHE A 65 0.98 -1.44 8.20
N THR A 66 1.11 -0.29 7.54
CA THR A 66 2.23 -0.03 6.62
C THR A 66 3.58 0.00 7.35
N ILE A 67 3.65 0.59 8.54
CA ILE A 67 4.88 0.57 9.35
C ILE A 67 5.27 -0.87 9.73
N ILE A 68 4.31 -1.67 10.19
CA ILE A 68 4.56 -3.09 10.54
C ILE A 68 5.05 -3.86 9.31
N LEU A 69 4.42 -3.66 8.14
CA LEU A 69 4.78 -4.35 6.91
C LEU A 69 6.21 -4.00 6.46
N ILE A 70 6.62 -2.73 6.56
CA ILE A 70 7.99 -2.30 6.27
C ILE A 70 8.99 -2.97 7.22
N VAL A 71 8.70 -2.99 8.53
CA VAL A 71 9.57 -3.64 9.52
C VAL A 71 9.72 -5.14 9.23
N VAL A 72 8.62 -5.82 8.85
CA VAL A 72 8.64 -7.23 8.46
C VAL A 72 9.49 -7.44 7.21
N LEU A 73 9.31 -6.64 6.15
CA LEU A 73 10.11 -6.73 4.92
C LEU A 73 11.60 -6.53 5.17
N LEU A 74 11.98 -5.57 6.02
CA LEU A 74 13.38 -5.33 6.39
C LEU A 74 14.01 -6.51 7.16
N LYS A 75 13.21 -7.32 7.87
CA LYS A 75 13.71 -8.54 8.50
C LYS A 75 13.87 -9.70 7.52
N PHE A 76 13.07 -9.72 6.44
CA PHE A 76 13.20 -10.70 5.37
C PHE A 76 14.40 -10.42 4.45
N THR A 77 14.83 -9.18 4.30
CA THR A 77 16.01 -8.84 3.47
C THR A 77 17.34 -9.39 4.00
N ASP A 78 17.45 -9.68 5.30
CA ASP A 78 18.65 -10.31 5.88
C ASP A 78 18.70 -11.84 5.65
N ILE A 79 17.58 -12.47 5.26
CA ILE A 79 17.48 -13.94 5.09
C ILE A 79 17.62 -14.36 3.61
N GLY A 80 17.70 -13.41 2.68
CA GLY A 80 17.53 -13.71 1.25
C GLY A 80 18.33 -12.86 0.27
N VAL A 81 19.60 -12.53 0.54
CA VAL A 81 20.56 -12.37 -0.57
C VAL A 81 21.05 -13.75 -0.96
N MET A 82 20.11 -14.58 -1.43
CA MET A 82 20.46 -15.72 -2.27
C MET A 82 20.14 -15.27 -3.68
N SER A 83 21.19 -14.73 -4.31
CA SER A 83 21.27 -14.52 -5.74
C SER A 83 20.88 -15.81 -6.45
N SER A 84 19.65 -15.85 -6.96
CA SER A 84 19.23 -16.84 -7.95
C SER A 84 18.38 -16.12 -8.95
N LYS A 85 19.05 -15.79 -10.06
CA LYS A 85 18.55 -15.91 -11.43
C LYS A 85 17.04 -16.12 -11.50
N GLU A 86 16.30 -15.06 -11.76
CA GLU A 86 14.96 -15.22 -12.33
C GLU A 86 15.02 -15.05 -13.84
N SER A 87 14.71 -16.18 -14.47
CA SER A 87 14.47 -16.39 -15.89
C SER A 87 13.16 -15.72 -16.30
N ALA A 88 13.16 -14.98 -17.40
CA ALA A 88 12.06 -15.01 -18.36
C ALA A 88 12.55 -14.46 -19.71
N THR A 89 12.83 -15.35 -20.65
CA THR A 89 12.60 -15.02 -22.06
C THR A 89 12.01 -16.25 -22.71
N GLU A 90 10.73 -16.09 -23.01
CA GLU A 90 9.98 -16.86 -23.96
C GLU A 90 10.66 -16.83 -25.33
N THR A 91 10.38 -17.86 -26.12
CA THR A 91 10.50 -17.98 -27.58
C THR A 91 11.76 -18.64 -28.17
N THR A 92 11.45 -19.67 -28.96
CA THR A 92 12.07 -20.06 -30.23
C THR A 92 13.39 -20.82 -30.23
N GLU A 93 13.28 -21.99 -30.84
CA GLU A 93 14.28 -22.73 -31.60
C GLU A 93 15.55 -21.95 -31.99
N GLY A 94 16.70 -22.49 -31.55
CA GLY A 94 18.00 -22.28 -32.18
C GLY A 94 18.77 -21.02 -31.75
N ILE A 95 20.09 -21.18 -31.74
CA ILE A 95 21.17 -20.17 -31.66
C ILE A 95 21.91 -20.15 -30.31
N VAL A 96 23.22 -20.32 -30.45
CA VAL A 96 24.31 -20.39 -29.47
C VAL A 96 24.44 -19.06 -28.69
N PRO A 97 24.72 -19.05 -27.36
CA PRO A 97 24.84 -17.80 -26.60
C PRO A 97 26.11 -17.03 -26.98
N LEU A 98 25.93 -15.80 -27.48
CA LEU A 98 26.94 -14.96 -28.14
C LEU A 98 27.54 -13.89 -27.22
N ASP A 99 27.60 -14.13 -25.89
CA ASP A 99 27.98 -13.08 -24.92
C ASP A 99 29.02 -13.52 -23.86
N ILE A 100 29.74 -14.64 -24.09
CA ILE A 100 30.77 -15.11 -23.15
C ILE A 100 32.03 -14.22 -23.22
N ASP A 101 32.40 -13.78 -24.42
CA ASP A 101 33.63 -13.03 -24.66
C ASP A 101 33.61 -11.62 -24.06
N LYS A 102 32.42 -10.99 -24.05
CA LYS A 102 32.23 -9.66 -23.48
C LYS A 102 32.34 -9.65 -21.95
N ASP A 103 31.98 -10.76 -21.30
CA ASP A 103 32.12 -10.91 -19.84
C ASP A 103 33.60 -10.97 -19.43
N TRP A 104 34.41 -11.73 -20.17
CA TRP A 104 35.86 -11.81 -19.94
C TRP A 104 36.57 -10.48 -20.14
N HIS A 105 36.20 -9.72 -21.17
CA HIS A 105 36.73 -8.37 -21.40
C HIS A 105 36.47 -7.45 -20.20
N ASN A 106 35.23 -7.35 -19.74
CA ASN A 106 34.87 -6.48 -18.61
C ASN A 106 35.59 -6.91 -17.31
N LYS A 107 35.77 -8.23 -17.12
CA LYS A 107 36.46 -8.79 -15.96
C LYS A 107 37.96 -8.50 -15.97
N ALA A 108 38.59 -8.54 -17.15
CA ALA A 108 39.99 -8.17 -17.34
C ALA A 108 40.23 -6.71 -16.96
N VAL A 109 39.42 -5.79 -17.50
CA VAL A 109 39.50 -4.34 -17.22
C VAL A 109 39.28 -4.04 -15.73
N ALA A 110 38.25 -4.63 -15.12
CA ALA A 110 37.93 -4.38 -13.71
C ALA A 110 39.03 -4.86 -12.75
N ARG A 111 39.72 -5.95 -13.09
CA ARG A 111 40.79 -6.54 -12.25
C ARG A 111 42.19 -6.04 -12.62
N LYS A 112 42.30 -5.27 -13.70
CA LYS A 112 43.56 -4.90 -14.34
C LYS A 112 44.48 -6.11 -14.58
N ASP A 113 43.88 -7.20 -15.04
CA ASP A 113 44.59 -8.46 -15.23
C ASP A 113 44.54 -8.87 -16.71
N VAL A 114 45.68 -8.64 -17.38
CA VAL A 114 45.87 -8.91 -18.82
C VAL A 114 45.72 -10.40 -19.13
N SER A 115 46.02 -11.29 -18.18
CA SER A 115 45.92 -12.73 -18.40
C SER A 115 44.47 -13.19 -18.64
N LEU A 116 43.50 -12.40 -18.19
CA LEU A 116 42.09 -12.70 -18.41
C LEU A 116 41.64 -12.47 -19.86
N CYS A 117 42.33 -11.60 -20.62
CA CYS A 117 42.07 -11.41 -22.04
C CYS A 117 42.38 -12.68 -22.87
N ASP A 118 43.15 -13.64 -22.33
CA ASP A 118 43.46 -14.87 -23.06
C ASP A 118 42.28 -15.83 -23.18
N ASN A 119 41.25 -15.68 -22.34
CA ASN A 119 40.03 -16.49 -22.35
C ASN A 119 38.97 -16.01 -23.34
N ILE A 120 39.20 -14.90 -24.04
CA ILE A 120 38.33 -14.40 -25.11
C ILE A 120 38.62 -15.21 -26.37
N GLU A 121 37.60 -15.86 -26.95
CA GLU A 121 37.75 -16.64 -28.17
C GLU A 121 37.77 -15.74 -29.41
N GLU A 122 36.96 -14.68 -29.42
CA GLU A 122 36.92 -13.70 -30.49
C GLU A 122 38.21 -12.87 -30.58
N LYS A 123 38.91 -13.02 -31.71
CA LYS A 123 40.25 -12.42 -31.92
C LYS A 123 40.25 -10.90 -31.82
N ASP A 124 39.21 -10.26 -32.35
CA ASP A 124 39.13 -8.79 -32.41
C ASP A 124 38.95 -8.19 -31.01
N LEU A 125 38.05 -8.77 -30.21
CA LEU A 125 37.84 -8.43 -28.79
C LEU A 125 39.07 -8.77 -27.92
N LYS A 126 39.79 -9.85 -28.25
CA LYS A 126 41.02 -10.22 -27.55
C LYS A 126 42.15 -9.21 -27.80
N SER A 127 42.29 -8.71 -29.03
CA SER A 127 43.24 -7.62 -29.31
C SER A 127 42.84 -6.32 -28.61
N GLU A 128 41.58 -5.91 -28.71
CA GLU A 128 41.08 -4.69 -28.07
C GLU A 128 41.30 -4.71 -26.55
N CYS A 129 41.06 -5.88 -25.92
CA CYS A 129 41.31 -6.10 -24.50
C CYS A 129 42.78 -5.85 -24.13
N LYS A 130 43.74 -6.35 -24.92
CA LYS A 130 45.18 -6.22 -24.64
C LYS A 130 45.71 -4.83 -24.92
N ASP A 131 45.28 -4.20 -26.01
CA ASP A 131 45.69 -2.86 -26.40
C ASP A 131 45.27 -1.82 -25.35
N GLY A 132 44.10 -2.00 -24.72
CA GLY A 132 43.64 -1.14 -23.62
C GLY A 132 44.56 -1.12 -22.39
N PHE A 133 45.45 -2.10 -22.24
CA PHE A 133 46.45 -2.15 -21.16
C PHE A 133 47.81 -1.59 -21.53
N GLU A 134 48.16 -1.47 -22.81
CA GLU A 134 49.44 -0.88 -23.23
C GLU A 134 49.44 0.65 -23.16
N VAL A 135 48.25 1.27 -23.06
CA VAL A 135 48.06 2.73 -23.03
C VAL A 135 47.96 3.29 -21.59
N LEU A 136 47.97 2.42 -20.56
CA LEU A 136 47.86 2.79 -19.13
C LEU A 136 49.19 2.71 -18.38
#